data_AF-A0A1F9VEK5-F1
#
_entry.id   AF-A0A1F9VEK5-F1
#
_cell.length_a   1.000
_cell.length_b   1.000
_cell.length_c   1.000
_cell.angle_alpha   90.00
_cell.angle_beta   90.00
_cell.angle_gamma   90.00
#
_symmetry.space_group_name_H-M   'P 1'
#
loop_
_entity.id
_entity.type
_entity.pdbx_description
1 polymer ?
#
loop_
_entity_poly.entity_id
_entity_poly.type
_entity_poly.pdbx_seq_one_letter_code
_entity_poly.pdbx_strand_id
1 'polypeptide(L)'
;MEATLPKLEGRVRIFEDVSGRATKLLAFAELIIADAFVIKGIRVLKKDEAGNDAPFVVFPAEKGKGVAAERWFDLAHPVTAEARSAASDVILTRYRLACEAGQATARG
;
A
#
# COMPACT_ATOMS: atom_id res chain seq x y z
N MET A 1 22.01 1.43 21.07
CA MET A 1 22.16 0.70 19.79
C MET A 1 21.29 1.44 18.79
N GLU A 2 21.88 2.06 17.78
CA GLU A 2 21.12 2.77 16.75
C GLU A 2 20.56 1.72 15.80
N ALA A 3 19.24 1.50 15.85
CA ALA A 3 18.60 0.52 15.00
C ALA A 3 18.49 1.11 13.59
N THR A 4 19.46 0.81 12.71
CA THR A 4 19.36 1.13 11.29
C THR A 4 18.22 0.31 10.69
N LEU A 5 17.26 0.98 10.05
CA LEU A 5 16.17 0.32 9.34
C LEU A 5 16.75 -0.54 8.19
N PRO A 6 16.17 -1.73 7.93
CA PRO A 6 16.61 -2.55 6.81
C PRO A 6 16.36 -1.84 5.48
N LYS A 7 17.07 -2.26 4.43
CA LYS A 7 16.78 -1.81 3.06
C LYS A 7 15.33 -2.17 2.71
N LEU A 8 14.59 -1.21 2.17
CA LEU A 8 13.20 -1.39 1.73
C LEU A 8 13.07 -1.07 0.24
N GLU A 9 12.34 -1.89 -0.48
CA GLU A 9 11.93 -1.64 -1.86
C GLU A 9 10.42 -1.85 -2.01
N GLY A 10 9.77 -1.02 -2.82
CA GLY A 10 8.34 -1.11 -3.10
C GLY A 10 8.07 -1.41 -4.57
N ARG A 11 7.15 -2.32 -4.83
CA ARG A 11 6.55 -2.53 -6.16
C ARG A 11 5.08 -2.14 -6.09
N VAL A 12 4.61 -1.40 -7.10
CA VAL A 12 3.24 -0.90 -7.14
C VAL A 12 2.63 -1.21 -8.49
N ARG A 13 1.38 -1.68 -8.47
CA ARG A 13 0.54 -1.89 -9.65
C ARG A 13 -0.72 -1.06 -9.49
N ILE A 14 -0.89 -0.07 -10.36
CA ILE A 14 -2.08 0.79 -10.40
C ILE A 14 -3.32 -0.08 -10.62
N PHE A 15 -4.39 0.25 -9.91
CA PHE A 15 -5.69 -0.38 -10.06
C PHE A 15 -6.61 0.54 -10.85
N GLU A 16 -7.02 0.08 -12.02
CA GLU A 16 -8.03 0.76 -12.83
C GLU A 16 -9.35 0.00 -12.67
N ASP A 17 -10.35 0.67 -12.10
CA ASP A 17 -11.68 0.08 -11.97
C ASP A 17 -12.43 0.16 -13.30
N VAL A 18 -12.51 -0.97 -13.99
CA VAL A 18 -13.27 -1.09 -15.24
C VAL A 18 -14.78 -1.28 -15.02
N SER A 19 -15.23 -1.42 -13.77
CA SER A 19 -16.65 -1.66 -13.45
C SER A 19 -17.50 -0.38 -13.39
N GLY A 20 -16.87 0.79 -13.52
CA GLY A 20 -17.55 2.09 -13.45
C GLY A 20 -18.07 2.46 -12.06
N ARG A 21 -17.70 1.70 -11.02
CA ARG A 21 -18.05 1.99 -9.63
C ARG A 21 -17.02 2.88 -8.97
N ALA A 22 -17.46 3.70 -8.04
CA ALA A 22 -16.55 4.48 -7.22
C ALA A 22 -15.78 3.55 -6.29
N THR A 23 -14.50 3.29 -6.61
CA THR A 23 -13.58 2.57 -5.73
C THR A 23 -12.69 3.52 -4.94
N LYS A 24 -12.36 3.14 -3.71
CA LYS A 24 -11.33 3.80 -2.91
C LYS A 24 -9.95 3.22 -3.16
N LEU A 25 -9.87 2.07 -3.83
CA LEU A 25 -8.63 1.39 -4.14
C LEU A 25 -7.95 2.06 -5.33
N LEU A 26 -6.72 2.50 -5.14
CA LEU A 26 -5.91 3.16 -6.15
C LEU A 26 -4.84 2.23 -6.74
N ALA A 27 -4.24 1.39 -5.89
CA ALA A 27 -3.20 0.46 -6.32
C ALA A 27 -3.03 -0.71 -5.35
N PHE A 28 -2.45 -1.79 -5.87
CA PHE A 28 -1.87 -2.86 -5.07
C PHE A 28 -0.36 -2.67 -4.97
N ALA A 29 0.21 -3.03 -3.83
CA ALA A 29 1.63 -2.91 -3.58
C ALA A 29 2.21 -4.17 -2.93
N GLU A 30 3.53 -4.32 -3.12
CA GLU A 30 4.37 -5.31 -2.47
C GLU A 30 5.56 -4.57 -1.84
N LEU A 31 5.92 -4.95 -0.61
CA LEU A 31 7.09 -4.43 0.10
C LEU A 31 8.14 -5.52 0.18
N ILE A 32 9.33 -5.24 -0.31
CA ILE A 32 10.51 -6.10 -0.25
C ILE A 32 11.42 -5.58 0.85
N ILE A 33 11.81 -6.46 1.77
CA ILE A 33 12.62 -6.14 2.94
C ILE A 33 13.95 -6.88 2.82
N ALA A 34 15.04 -6.11 2.88
CA ALA A 34 16.43 -6.60 2.83
C ALA A 34 16.71 -7.54 1.64
N ASP A 35 16.02 -7.34 0.51
CA ASP A 35 16.07 -8.21 -0.68
C ASP A 35 15.79 -9.70 -0.41
N ALA A 36 15.24 -10.03 0.78
CA ALA A 36 15.13 -11.40 1.28
C ALA A 36 13.69 -11.80 1.60
N PHE A 37 12.80 -10.83 1.85
CA PHE A 37 11.43 -11.08 2.23
C PHE A 37 10.46 -10.19 1.47
N VAL A 38 9.30 -10.71 1.09
CA VAL A 38 8.25 -9.93 0.41
C VAL A 38 6.93 -10.02 1.16
N ILE A 39 6.34 -8.85 1.44
CA ILE A 39 4.98 -8.71 1.97
C ILE A 39 4.07 -8.30 0.82
N LYS A 40 3.11 -9.16 0.49
CA LYS A 40 2.10 -8.93 -0.55
C LYS A 40 0.76 -8.51 0.05
N GLY A 41 -0.12 -7.95 -0.76
CA GLY A 41 -1.48 -7.58 -0.35
C GLY A 41 -1.57 -6.22 0.33
N ILE A 42 -0.52 -5.40 0.20
CA ILE A 42 -0.56 -3.99 0.62
C ILE A 42 -1.46 -3.25 -0.38
N ARG A 43 -2.30 -2.35 0.13
CA ARG A 43 -3.25 -1.57 -0.66
C ARG A 43 -2.97 -0.08 -0.50
N VAL A 44 -3.02 0.64 -1.61
CA VAL A 44 -3.02 2.11 -1.61
C VAL A 44 -4.46 2.56 -1.82
N LEU A 45 -4.98 3.33 -0.88
CA LEU A 45 -6.37 3.80 -0.87
C LEU A 45 -6.40 5.34 -0.85
N LYS A 46 -7.49 5.93 -1.34
CA LYS A 46 -7.85 7.32 -1.04
C LYS A 46 -8.80 7.41 0.16
N LYS A 47 -8.76 8.53 0.87
CA LYS A 47 -9.73 8.82 1.93
C LYS A 47 -11.11 9.11 1.34
N ASP A 48 -12.12 8.94 2.18
CA ASP A 48 -13.52 9.23 1.87
C ASP A 48 -13.93 10.53 2.54
N GLU A 49 -13.23 11.61 2.20
CA GLU A 49 -13.45 12.92 2.80
C GLU A 49 -13.37 13.97 1.69
N ALA A 50 -14.42 14.78 1.57
CA ALA A 50 -14.56 15.77 0.52
C ALA A 50 -13.40 16.78 0.58
N GLY A 51 -12.57 16.81 -0.47
CA GLY A 51 -11.41 17.69 -0.57
C GLY A 51 -10.09 17.11 -0.08
N ASN A 52 -10.06 15.85 0.38
CA ASN A 52 -8.82 15.17 0.79
C ASN A 52 -8.63 13.83 0.07
N ASP A 53 -8.07 13.90 -1.13
CA ASP A 53 -7.71 12.72 -1.93
C ASP A 53 -6.31 12.17 -1.62
N ALA A 54 -5.74 12.51 -0.45
CA ALA A 54 -4.39 12.05 -0.10
C ALA A 54 -4.34 10.51 -0.03
N PRO A 55 -3.49 9.85 -0.83
CA PRO A 55 -3.36 8.41 -0.81
C PRO A 55 -2.69 7.94 0.48
N PHE A 56 -3.15 6.82 1.02
CA PHE A 56 -2.58 6.18 2.20
C PHE A 56 -2.45 4.67 2.03
N VAL A 57 -1.58 4.07 2.84
CA VAL A 57 -1.23 2.64 2.78
C VAL A 57 -1.98 1.84 3.84
N VAL A 58 -2.56 0.72 3.42
CA VAL A 58 -3.15 -0.29 4.30
C VAL A 58 -2.39 -1.59 4.14
N PHE A 59 -1.91 -2.11 5.27
CA PHE A 59 -1.18 -3.37 5.33
C PHE A 59 -2.12 -4.58 5.14
N PRO A 60 -1.58 -5.75 4.80
CA PRO A 60 -2.38 -6.93 4.50
C PRO A 60 -3.09 -7.43 5.76
N ALA A 61 -4.39 -7.66 5.66
CA ALA A 61 -5.22 -8.18 6.73
C ALA A 61 -6.26 -9.16 6.16
N GLU A 62 -6.57 -10.21 6.91
CA GLU A 62 -7.59 -11.21 6.57
C GLU A 62 -8.76 -11.12 7.56
N LYS A 63 -9.97 -11.36 7.06
CA LYS A 63 -11.16 -11.49 7.90
C LYS A 63 -11.13 -12.86 8.57
N GLY A 64 -11.42 -12.92 9.87
CA GLY A 64 -11.49 -14.16 10.61
C GLY A 64 -12.53 -15.12 10.03
N LYS A 65 -12.45 -16.39 10.42
CA LYS A 65 -13.39 -17.45 9.99
C LYS A 65 -14.21 -17.94 11.17
N GLY A 66 -15.42 -18.44 10.92
CA GLY A 66 -16.31 -19.00 11.94
C GLY A 66 -16.69 -17.99 13.02
N VAL A 67 -16.46 -18.34 14.28
CA VAL A 67 -16.76 -17.48 15.45
C VAL A 67 -15.99 -16.15 15.48
N ALA A 68 -14.90 -16.05 14.70
CA ALA A 68 -14.11 -14.83 14.56
C ALA A 68 -14.43 -14.05 13.27
N ALA A 69 -15.53 -14.38 12.57
CA ALA A 69 -15.90 -13.74 11.30
C ALA A 69 -16.00 -12.22 11.38
N GLU A 70 -16.42 -11.65 12.51
CA GLU A 70 -16.54 -10.19 12.66
C GLU A 70 -15.22 -9.47 12.94
N ARG A 71 -14.09 -10.19 13.03
CA ARG A 71 -12.78 -9.61 13.34
C ARG A 71 -11.85 -9.63 12.13
N TRP A 72 -10.98 -8.63 12.07
CA TRP A 72 -9.89 -8.56 11.10
C TRP A 72 -8.56 -8.80 11.81
N PHE A 73 -7.67 -9.53 11.14
CA PHE A 73 -6.35 -9.85 11.64
C PHE A 73 -5.31 -9.37 10.65
N ASP A 74 -4.36 -8.57 11.12
CA ASP A 74 -3.22 -8.16 10.31
C ASP A 74 -2.36 -9.39 10.01
N LEU A 75 -2.13 -9.66 8.73
CA LEU A 75 -1.24 -10.74 8.29
C LEU A 75 0.24 -10.33 8.42
N ALA A 76 0.52 -9.05 8.21
CA ALA A 76 1.84 -8.47 8.39
C ALA A 76 1.71 -6.98 8.68
N HIS A 77 2.34 -6.50 9.75
CA HIS A 77 2.41 -5.07 10.05
C HIS A 77 3.79 -4.69 10.60
N PRO A 78 4.26 -3.47 10.32
CA PRO A 78 5.40 -2.90 11.03
C PRO A 78 5.11 -2.81 12.53
N VAL A 79 6.09 -3.15 13.36
CA VAL A 79 5.94 -3.15 14.82
C VAL A 79 6.30 -1.81 15.45
N THR A 80 7.06 -0.96 14.76
CA THR A 80 7.40 0.41 15.21
C THR A 80 6.80 1.47 14.29
N ALA A 81 6.65 2.69 14.81
CA ALA A 81 6.16 3.82 14.04
C ALA A 81 7.12 4.21 12.91
N GLU A 82 8.43 4.17 13.16
CA GLU A 82 9.47 4.50 12.19
C GLU A 82 9.44 3.53 11.01
N ALA A 83 9.34 2.23 11.27
CA ALA A 83 9.22 1.21 10.24
C ALA A 83 7.92 1.37 9.44
N ARG A 84 6.82 1.78 10.10
CA ARG A 84 5.55 2.08 9.43
C ARG A 84 5.66 3.25 8.48
N SER A 85 6.26 4.35 8.92
CA SER A 85 6.48 5.54 8.08
C SER A 85 7.38 5.20 6.90
N ALA A 86 8.54 4.57 7.14
CA ALA A 86 9.47 4.20 6.09
C ALA A 86 8.85 3.27 5.03
N ALA A 87 8.11 2.24 5.46
CA ALA A 87 7.40 1.35 4.54
C ALA A 87 6.32 2.11 3.74
N SER A 88 5.54 2.98 4.40
CA SER A 88 4.48 3.74 3.74
C SER A 88 5.07 4.73 2.72
N ASP A 89 6.15 5.42 3.05
CA ASP A 89 6.80 6.41 2.20
C ASP A 89 7.39 5.78 0.94
N VAL A 90 8.02 4.60 1.07
CA VAL A 90 8.53 3.83 -0.07
C VAL A 90 7.39 3.46 -1.02
N ILE A 91 6.27 2.93 -0.49
CA ILE A 91 5.13 2.53 -1.32
C ILE A 91 4.46 3.75 -1.97
N LEU A 92 4.20 4.83 -1.23
CA LEU A 92 3.56 6.04 -1.75
C LEU A 92 4.43 6.75 -2.79
N THR A 93 5.76 6.74 -2.61
CA THR A 93 6.69 7.29 -3.61
C THR A 93 6.63 6.50 -4.91
N ARG A 94 6.64 5.16 -4.82
CA ARG A 94 6.52 4.29 -6.00
C ARG A 94 5.17 4.44 -6.69
N TYR A 95 4.09 4.63 -5.92
CA TYR A 95 2.77 4.93 -6.46
C TYR A 95 2.75 6.23 -7.26
N ARG A 96 3.29 7.34 -6.72
CA ARG A 96 3.38 8.63 -7.42
C ARG A 96 4.12 8.51 -8.74
N LEU A 97 5.31 7.87 -8.73
CA LEU A 97 6.11 7.65 -9.94
C LEU A 97 5.35 6.82 -10.99
N ALA A 98 4.61 5.79 -10.57
CA ALA A 98 3.81 4.99 -11.48
C ALA A 98 2.64 5.79 -12.10
N CYS A 99 1.99 6.67 -11.33
CA CYS A 99 0.97 7.58 -11.86
C CYS A 99 1.55 8.55 -12.88
N GLU A 100 2.70 9.16 -12.59
CA GLU A 100 3.39 10.09 -13.50
C GLU A 100 3.78 9.40 -14.81
N ALA A 101 4.31 8.17 -14.74
CA ALA A 101 4.67 7.38 -15.93
C ALA A 101 3.44 7.02 -16.78
N GLY A 102 2.31 6.68 -16.15
CA GLY A 102 1.05 6.43 -16.85
C GLY A 102 0.49 7.68 -17.54
N GLN A 103 0.59 8.84 -16.90
CA GLN A 103 0.15 10.13 -17.45
C GLN A 103 1.04 10.61 -18.61
N ALA A 104 2.35 10.33 -18.57
CA ALA A 104 3.27 10.64 -19.67
C ALA A 104 2.98 9.80 -20.91
N THR A 105 2.58 8.54 -20.74
CA THR A 105 2.26 7.62 -21.84
C THR A 105 0.91 7.95 -22.50
N ALA A 106 -0.04 8.52 -21.76
CA ALA A 106 -1.36 8.91 -22.28
C ALA A 106 -1.38 10.26 -23.04
N ARG A 107 -0.28 11.02 -23.03
CA ARG A 107 -0.17 12.35 -23.65
C ARG A 107 0.72 12.40 -24.89
N GLY A 108 1.30 11.27 -25.31
CA GLY A 108 2.08 11.14 -26.55
C GLY A 108 1.31 10.38 -27.62
#